data_AF-V6HKT2-F1
#
_entry.id   AF-V6HKT2-F1
#
_cell.length_a   1.000
_cell.length_b   1.000
_cell.length_c   1.000
_cell.angle_alpha   90.00
_cell.angle_beta   90.00
_cell.angle_gamma   90.00
#
_symmetry.space_group_name_H-M   'P 1'
#
loop_
_entity.id
_entity.type
_entity.pdbx_description
1 polymer ?
#
loop_
_entity_poly.entity_id
_entity_poly.type
_entity_poly.pdbx_seq_one_letter_code
_entity_poly.pdbx_strand_id
1 'polypeptide(L)'
;MAGKKKTILSEVLKREKFQKLEKKDKDKSPKSVIVVRPDPSPKKEDGPGRKIYKAIDESMGDLRFYFLEGEYREKIAGLFNSHESQFDRLGITPRRFLDFARESFDRFKQLQKKMPLEPMSKKAWDYMDRSLNELIGKLNEKFSK
;
A
#
# COMPACT_ATOMS: atom_id res chain seq x y z
N MET A 1 -4.21 -41.33 28.82
CA MET A 1 -4.71 -40.79 27.54
C MET A 1 -3.80 -39.66 27.08
N ALA A 2 -2.74 -39.96 26.29
CA ALA A 2 -1.77 -38.98 25.83
C ALA A 2 -2.02 -38.64 24.35
N GLY A 3 -2.57 -37.46 24.08
CA GLY A 3 -2.84 -36.95 22.74
C GLY A 3 -1.54 -36.60 22.00
N LYS A 4 -1.30 -37.29 20.89
CA LYS A 4 -0.13 -37.18 20.01
C LYS A 4 -0.02 -35.77 19.39
N LYS A 5 1.01 -35.00 19.75
CA LYS A 5 1.41 -33.76 19.05
C LYS A 5 2.03 -34.15 17.69
N LYS A 6 1.26 -34.03 16.60
CA LYS A 6 1.78 -34.18 15.23
C LYS A 6 2.64 -32.94 14.90
N THR A 7 3.90 -33.18 14.59
CA THR A 7 4.93 -32.18 14.31
C THR A 7 4.76 -31.56 12.92
N ILE A 8 4.54 -30.24 12.91
CA ILE A 8 4.38 -29.33 11.75
C ILE A 8 5.56 -29.40 10.75
N LEU A 9 6.72 -29.91 11.19
CA LEU A 9 7.91 -30.11 10.37
C LEU A 9 7.68 -31.01 9.14
N SER A 10 6.78 -31.98 9.25
CA SER A 10 6.50 -32.91 8.15
C SER A 10 5.62 -32.31 7.03
N GLU A 11 4.87 -31.23 7.31
CA GLU A 11 4.14 -30.48 6.28
C GLU A 11 5.04 -29.50 5.53
N VAL A 12 6.01 -28.89 6.21
CA VAL A 12 6.96 -27.94 5.59
C VAL A 12 7.85 -28.66 4.56
N LEU A 13 8.31 -29.88 4.86
CA LEU A 13 9.14 -30.69 3.95
C LEU A 13 8.44 -31.12 2.67
N LYS A 14 7.09 -31.18 2.66
CA LYS A 14 6.31 -31.54 1.46
C LYS A 14 6.16 -30.35 0.51
N ARG A 15 6.09 -29.11 1.01
CA ARG A 15 6.00 -27.90 0.17
C ARG A 15 7.27 -27.62 -0.63
N GLU A 16 8.45 -27.94 -0.10
CA GLU A 16 9.70 -27.76 -0.86
C GLU A 16 9.85 -28.75 -2.03
N LYS A 17 9.25 -29.94 -1.96
CA LYS A 17 9.31 -30.91 -3.07
C LYS A 17 8.44 -30.50 -4.27
N PHE A 18 7.37 -29.71 -4.06
CA PHE A 18 6.55 -29.18 -5.15
C PHE A 18 7.20 -28.01 -5.89
N GLN A 19 7.97 -27.14 -5.20
CA GLN A 19 8.72 -26.06 -5.87
C GLN A 19 9.88 -26.54 -6.75
N LYS A 20 10.37 -27.78 -6.57
CA LYS A 20 11.42 -28.36 -7.43
C LYS A 20 10.87 -28.96 -8.74
N LEU A 21 9.56 -29.18 -8.85
CA LEU A 21 8.93 -29.67 -10.08
C LEU A 21 8.54 -28.52 -11.04
N GLU A 22 8.09 -27.38 -10.52
CA GLU A 22 7.72 -26.22 -11.35
C GLU A 22 8.92 -25.46 -11.97
N LYS A 23 10.13 -25.70 -11.47
CA LYS A 23 11.36 -25.17 -12.09
C LYS A 23 11.81 -25.94 -13.33
N LYS A 24 11.16 -27.06 -13.67
CA LYS A 24 11.54 -27.92 -14.80
C LYS A 24 10.79 -27.62 -16.11
N ASP A 25 9.80 -26.73 -16.09
CA ASP A 25 9.01 -26.33 -17.26
C ASP A 25 9.40 -24.97 -17.88
N LYS A 26 10.52 -24.38 -17.45
CA LYS A 26 11.02 -23.09 -17.96
C LYS A 26 12.20 -23.18 -18.95
N ASP A 27 12.42 -24.33 -19.58
CA ASP A 27 13.40 -24.49 -20.65
C ASP A 27 12.75 -25.01 -21.93
N LYS A 28 12.24 -24.08 -22.75
CA LYS A 28 12.10 -24.17 -24.22
C LYS A 28 11.73 -22.78 -24.80
N SER A 29 12.81 -22.05 -25.10
CA SER A 29 13.05 -20.89 -26.00
C SER A 29 12.14 -20.67 -27.25
N PRO A 30 12.40 -19.68 -28.14
CA PRO A 30 12.52 -18.20 -27.99
C PRO A 30 11.78 -17.43 -29.13
N LYS A 31 11.76 -16.08 -29.12
CA LYS A 31 12.05 -15.19 -30.29
C LYS A 31 11.75 -13.70 -30.01
N SER A 32 12.71 -12.89 -30.42
CA SER A 32 12.76 -11.42 -30.48
C SER A 32 11.82 -10.80 -31.51
N VAL A 33 11.19 -9.66 -31.20
CA VAL A 33 10.86 -8.60 -32.18
C VAL A 33 10.99 -7.23 -31.51
N ILE A 34 11.84 -6.38 -32.09
CA ILE A 34 11.97 -4.95 -31.83
C ILE A 34 10.81 -4.23 -32.54
N VAL A 35 9.97 -3.46 -31.82
CA VAL A 35 9.11 -2.42 -32.42
C VAL A 35 8.97 -1.21 -31.47
N VAL A 36 9.64 -0.13 -31.84
CA VAL A 36 9.21 1.28 -31.92
C VAL A 36 8.44 1.88 -30.73
N ARG A 37 9.08 2.86 -30.06
CA ARG A 37 8.45 3.87 -29.19
C ARG A 37 7.31 4.60 -29.92
N PRO A 38 6.20 4.87 -29.24
CA PRO A 38 5.44 6.08 -29.48
C PRO A 38 5.37 6.91 -28.19
N ASP A 39 6.06 8.05 -28.18
CA ASP A 39 5.40 9.27 -27.71
C ASP A 39 4.81 9.93 -28.97
N PRO A 40 3.69 10.69 -28.90
CA PRO A 40 3.14 11.37 -27.72
C PRO A 40 1.60 11.20 -27.58
N SER A 41 1.04 11.41 -26.39
CA SER A 41 -0.31 11.97 -26.30
C SER A 41 -0.55 12.79 -25.02
N PRO A 42 -1.07 14.03 -25.16
CA PRO A 42 -1.31 14.93 -24.04
C PRO A 42 -2.68 14.70 -23.40
N LYS A 43 -2.75 14.96 -22.08
CA LYS A 43 -3.95 15.21 -21.26
C LYS A 43 -5.00 14.09 -21.18
N LYS A 44 -4.97 13.33 -20.09
CA LYS A 44 -6.21 13.12 -19.33
C LYS A 44 -6.17 14.14 -18.20
N GLU A 45 -7.07 15.12 -18.25
CA GLU A 45 -7.39 15.87 -17.04
C GLU A 45 -7.77 14.84 -15.98
N ASP A 46 -6.90 14.68 -14.98
CA ASP A 46 -7.27 14.02 -13.75
C ASP A 46 -8.36 14.88 -13.12
N GLY A 47 -9.61 14.52 -13.40
CA GLY A 47 -10.76 15.12 -12.74
C GLY A 47 -10.58 15.05 -11.21
N PRO A 48 -11.14 16.03 -10.47
CA PRO A 48 -11.01 16.08 -9.03
C PRO A 48 -11.35 14.73 -8.40
N GLY A 49 -10.46 14.25 -7.54
CA GLY A 49 -10.60 12.98 -6.83
C GLY A 49 -10.14 11.70 -7.53
N ARG A 50 -9.57 11.75 -8.75
CA ARG A 50 -9.02 10.54 -9.43
C ARG A 50 -7.53 10.29 -9.23
N LYS A 51 -6.76 11.34 -8.91
CA LYS A 51 -5.29 11.27 -8.81
C LYS A 51 -4.81 10.27 -7.75
N ILE A 52 -5.55 10.14 -6.64
CA ILE A 52 -5.17 9.25 -5.53
C ILE A 52 -5.32 7.78 -5.88
N TYR A 53 -6.35 7.39 -6.62
CA TYR A 53 -6.59 5.99 -6.96
C TYR A 53 -5.47 5.41 -7.82
N LYS A 54 -4.97 6.20 -8.78
CA LYS A 54 -3.80 5.81 -9.57
C LYS A 54 -2.57 5.58 -8.69
N ALA A 55 -2.30 6.49 -7.75
CA ALA A 55 -1.17 6.35 -6.83
C ALA A 55 -1.34 5.16 -5.87
N ILE A 56 -2.56 4.84 -5.46
CA ILE A 56 -2.85 3.64 -4.66
C ILE A 56 -2.53 2.40 -5.47
N ASP A 57 -3.06 2.27 -6.69
CA ASP A 57 -2.88 1.09 -7.52
C ASP A 57 -1.39 0.84 -7.84
N GLU A 58 -0.63 1.91 -8.10
CA GLU A 58 0.83 1.85 -8.25
C GLU A 58 1.57 1.46 -6.96
N SER A 59 1.04 1.84 -5.79
CA SER A 59 1.65 1.54 -4.48
C SER A 59 1.32 0.14 -3.98
N MET A 60 0.23 -0.49 -4.45
CA MET A 60 -0.14 -1.86 -4.08
C MET A 60 0.89 -2.92 -4.50
N GLY A 61 1.75 -2.62 -5.49
CA GLY A 61 2.87 -3.47 -5.86
C GLY A 61 4.00 -3.52 -4.81
N ASP A 62 4.00 -2.58 -3.86
CA ASP A 62 4.95 -2.51 -2.75
C ASP A 62 4.31 -3.06 -1.48
N LEU A 63 4.86 -4.17 -0.97
CA LEU A 63 4.40 -4.87 0.23
C LEU A 63 4.22 -3.97 1.45
N ARG A 64 4.87 -2.81 1.51
CA ARG A 64 4.74 -1.87 2.64
C ARG A 64 3.37 -1.18 2.68
N PHE A 65 2.62 -1.19 1.58
CA PHE A 65 1.28 -0.62 1.48
C PHE A 65 0.16 -1.65 1.67
N TYR A 66 0.47 -2.84 2.17
CA TYR A 66 -0.51 -3.91 2.44
C TYR A 66 -1.69 -3.47 3.33
N PHE A 67 -1.50 -2.43 4.15
CA PHE A 67 -2.55 -1.88 5.02
C PHE A 67 -3.68 -1.17 4.25
N LEU A 68 -3.47 -0.89 2.96
CA LEU A 68 -4.47 -0.32 2.07
C LEU A 68 -5.47 -1.36 1.52
N GLU A 69 -5.27 -2.66 1.79
CA GLU A 69 -6.20 -3.70 1.35
C GLU A 69 -7.61 -3.55 1.95
N GLY A 70 -8.61 -4.05 1.22
CA GLY A 70 -10.01 -4.06 1.66
C GLY A 70 -10.65 -2.67 1.72
N GLU A 71 -11.35 -2.37 2.81
CA GLU A 71 -12.12 -1.11 2.97
C GLU A 71 -11.23 0.13 3.16
N TYR A 72 -9.96 -0.05 3.51
CA TYR A 72 -9.06 1.06 3.85
C TYR A 72 -8.56 1.81 2.62
N ARG A 73 -8.55 1.16 1.44
CA ARG A 73 -8.34 1.81 0.15
C ARG A 73 -9.28 2.99 -0.03
N GLU A 74 -10.58 2.74 0.11
CA GLU A 74 -11.60 3.78 -0.12
C GLU A 74 -11.60 4.84 0.97
N LYS A 75 -11.30 4.48 2.23
CA LYS A 75 -11.19 5.47 3.31
C LYS A 75 -10.00 6.41 3.11
N ILE A 76 -8.83 5.89 2.72
CA ILE A 76 -7.63 6.68 2.41
C ILE A 76 -7.88 7.59 1.21
N ALA A 77 -8.50 7.06 0.15
CA ALA A 77 -8.86 7.85 -1.02
C ALA A 77 -9.86 8.96 -0.68
N GLY A 78 -10.89 8.65 0.13
CA GLY A 78 -11.86 9.61 0.62
C GLY A 78 -11.20 10.76 1.41
N LEU A 79 -10.26 10.43 2.29
CA LEU A 79 -9.51 11.42 3.08
C LEU A 79 -8.62 12.31 2.19
N PHE A 80 -7.99 11.75 1.16
CA PHE A 80 -7.24 12.57 0.21
C PHE A 80 -8.17 13.53 -0.53
N ASN A 81 -9.28 13.01 -1.04
CA ASN A 81 -10.21 13.76 -1.87
C ASN A 81 -10.92 14.89 -1.10
N SER A 82 -11.21 14.70 0.19
CA SER A 82 -11.79 15.75 1.04
C SER A 82 -10.85 16.93 1.28
N HIS A 83 -9.53 16.72 1.15
CA HIS A 83 -8.49 17.70 1.39
C HIS A 83 -7.61 17.99 0.16
N GLU A 84 -8.00 17.55 -1.04
CA GLU A 84 -7.18 17.62 -2.25
C GLU A 84 -6.69 19.06 -2.52
N SER A 85 -7.58 20.04 -2.39
CA SER A 85 -7.25 21.46 -2.59
C SER A 85 -6.21 22.00 -1.60
N GLN A 86 -6.18 21.49 -0.36
CA GLN A 86 -5.18 21.86 0.64
C GLN A 86 -3.85 21.18 0.34
N PHE A 87 -3.88 19.90 -0.05
CA PHE A 87 -2.68 19.17 -0.43
C PHE A 87 -2.01 19.74 -1.68
N ASP A 88 -2.80 20.13 -2.69
CA ASP A 88 -2.29 20.79 -3.89
C ASP A 88 -1.57 22.11 -3.56
N ARG A 89 -2.13 22.93 -2.65
CA ARG A 89 -1.49 24.17 -2.17
C ARG A 89 -0.18 23.92 -1.42
N LEU A 90 -0.10 22.82 -0.68
CA LEU A 90 1.06 22.42 0.10
C LEU A 90 2.10 21.63 -0.72
N GLY A 91 1.84 21.38 -2.01
CA GLY A 91 2.70 20.57 -2.86
C GLY A 91 2.75 19.09 -2.45
N ILE A 92 1.75 18.61 -1.71
CA ILE A 92 1.66 17.22 -1.27
C ILE A 92 1.05 16.40 -2.39
N THR A 93 1.89 15.63 -3.08
CA THR A 93 1.44 14.71 -4.12
C THR A 93 0.67 13.53 -3.52
N PRO A 94 -0.21 12.87 -4.29
CA PRO A 94 -0.90 11.66 -3.82
C PRO A 94 0.04 10.58 -3.30
N ARG A 95 1.19 10.39 -3.97
CA ARG A 95 2.23 9.45 -3.52
C ARG A 95 2.82 9.86 -2.18
N ARG A 96 3.09 11.15 -1.98
CA ARG A 96 3.64 11.65 -0.72
C ARG A 96 2.64 11.52 0.42
N PHE A 97 1.35 11.72 0.14
CA PHE A 97 0.28 11.46 1.10
C PHE A 97 0.23 9.97 1.52
N LEU A 98 0.36 9.04 0.58
CA LEU A 98 0.42 7.61 0.90
C LEU A 98 1.65 7.24 1.75
N ASP A 99 2.81 7.86 1.50
CA ASP A 99 3.98 7.69 2.36
C ASP A 99 3.71 8.14 3.79
N PHE A 100 3.03 9.28 3.98
CA PHE A 100 2.63 9.74 5.31
C PHE A 100 1.63 8.80 5.99
N ALA A 101 0.68 8.23 5.24
CA ALA A 101 -0.24 7.23 5.76
C ALA A 101 0.50 5.97 6.23
N ARG A 102 1.46 5.49 5.42
CA ARG A 102 2.33 4.35 5.74
C ARG A 102 3.15 4.60 7.02
N GLU A 103 3.83 5.74 7.09
CA GLU A 103 4.64 6.11 8.26
C GLU A 103 3.81 6.24 9.54
N SER A 104 2.58 6.74 9.41
CA SER A 104 1.64 6.86 10.53
C SER A 104 1.16 5.48 11.01
N PHE A 105 0.89 4.57 10.08
CA PHE A 105 0.56 3.18 10.41
C PHE A 105 1.75 2.41 11.01
N ASP A 106 2.96 2.60 10.49
CA ASP A 106 4.17 1.98 11.04
C ASP A 106 4.46 2.47 12.47
N ARG A 107 4.27 3.77 12.75
CA ARG A 107 4.35 4.32 14.12
C ARG A 107 3.34 3.67 15.07
N PHE A 108 2.11 3.47 14.62
CA PHE A 108 1.11 2.74 15.41
C PHE A 108 1.56 1.31 15.72
N LYS A 109 2.08 0.57 14.72
CA LYS A 109 2.58 -0.80 14.95
C LYS A 109 3.73 -0.84 15.95
N GLN A 110 4.66 0.12 15.87
CA GLN A 110 5.77 0.24 16.82
C GLN A 110 5.27 0.46 18.25
N LEU A 111 4.31 1.36 18.44
CA LEU A 111 3.69 1.62 19.76
C LEU A 111 2.99 0.37 20.32
N GLN A 112 2.37 -0.42 19.46
CA GLN A 112 1.62 -1.62 19.86
C GLN A 112 2.47 -2.90 19.87
N LYS A 113 3.78 -2.83 19.59
CA LYS A 113 4.68 -3.99 19.40
C LYS A 113 4.08 -5.06 18.46
N LYS A 114 3.34 -4.62 17.45
CA LYS A 114 2.65 -5.53 16.52
C LYS A 114 3.62 -6.07 15.46
N MET A 115 3.35 -7.29 15.00
CA MET A 115 4.12 -7.89 13.90
C MET A 115 3.96 -7.03 12.62
N PRO A 116 5.02 -6.93 11.80
CA PRO A 116 5.10 -5.94 10.71
C PRO A 116 4.08 -6.10 9.58
N LEU A 117 3.30 -7.19 9.57
CA LEU A 117 2.33 -7.55 8.52
C LEU A 117 0.89 -7.74 9.06
N GLU A 118 0.55 -7.23 10.25
CA GLU A 118 -0.85 -7.28 10.69
C GLU A 118 -1.73 -6.32 9.87
N PRO A 119 -2.88 -6.78 9.33
CA PRO A 119 -3.80 -5.92 8.59
C PRO A 119 -4.32 -4.76 9.44
N MET A 120 -4.73 -3.68 8.80
CA MET A 120 -5.25 -2.49 9.48
C MET A 120 -6.46 -2.86 10.37
N SER A 121 -6.36 -2.56 11.66
CA SER A 121 -7.45 -2.76 12.62
C SER A 121 -8.19 -1.45 12.90
N LYS A 122 -9.41 -1.52 13.44
CA LYS A 122 -10.17 -0.31 13.80
C LYS A 122 -9.39 0.65 14.71
N LYS A 123 -8.68 0.12 15.73
CA LYS A 123 -7.85 0.94 16.63
C LYS A 123 -6.66 1.58 15.90
N ALA A 124 -6.07 0.87 14.93
CA ALA A 124 -4.99 1.38 14.10
C ALA A 124 -5.48 2.52 13.21
N TRP A 125 -6.67 2.34 12.63
CA TRP A 125 -7.35 3.35 11.85
C TRP A 125 -7.63 4.61 12.67
N ASP A 126 -8.26 4.47 13.84
CA ASP A 126 -8.62 5.63 14.69
C ASP A 126 -7.38 6.44 15.12
N TYR A 127 -6.25 5.76 15.37
CA TYR A 127 -4.99 6.44 15.69
C TYR A 127 -4.41 7.16 14.46
N MET A 128 -4.36 6.48 13.31
CA MET A 128 -3.83 7.05 12.08
C MET A 128 -4.67 8.26 11.63
N ASP A 129 -6.00 8.14 11.67
CA ASP A 129 -6.94 9.20 11.33
C ASP A 129 -6.73 10.44 12.20
N ARG A 130 -6.61 10.28 13.53
CA ARG A 130 -6.26 11.39 14.43
C ARG A 130 -4.92 12.03 14.09
N SER A 131 -3.89 11.22 13.85
CA SER A 131 -2.55 11.73 13.52
C SER A 131 -2.54 12.50 12.19
N LEU A 132 -3.33 12.07 11.21
CA LEU A 132 -3.45 12.77 9.93
C LEU A 132 -4.23 14.08 10.09
N ASN A 133 -5.33 14.08 10.84
CA ASN A 133 -6.08 15.30 11.14
C ASN A 133 -5.26 16.33 11.92
N GLU A 134 -4.45 15.90 12.89
CA GLU A 134 -3.53 16.80 13.60
C GLU A 134 -2.47 17.40 12.67
N LEU A 135 -1.93 16.61 11.74
CA LEU A 135 -0.98 17.11 10.75
C LEU A 135 -1.65 18.16 9.85
N ILE A 136 -2.87 17.89 9.37
CA ILE A 136 -3.65 18.84 8.59
C ILE A 136 -3.90 20.13 9.39
N GLY A 137 -4.27 20.03 10.66
CA GLY A 137 -4.45 21.17 11.56
C GLY A 137 -3.19 22.04 11.66
N LYS A 138 -2.04 21.42 11.94
CA LYS A 138 -0.75 22.12 12.04
C LYS A 138 -0.30 22.74 10.72
N LEU A 139 -0.56 22.08 9.60
CA LEU A 139 -0.27 22.61 8.28
C LEU A 139 -1.16 23.83 7.97
N ASN A 140 -2.45 23.76 8.30
CA ASN A 140 -3.35 24.90 8.14
C ASN A 140 -2.93 26.08 9.01
N GLU A 141 -2.58 25.89 10.27
CA GLU A 141 -2.07 26.96 11.13
C GLU A 141 -0.79 27.61 10.58
N LYS A 142 0.11 26.80 10.02
CA LYS A 142 1.41 27.29 9.52
C LYS A 142 1.31 28.03 8.18
N PHE A 143 0.37 27.65 7.32
CA PHE A 143 0.30 28.12 5.94
C PHE A 143 -0.97 28.91 5.57
N SER A 144 -1.93 29.07 6.49
CA SER A 144 -3.13 29.92 6.27
C SER A 144 -2.94 31.36 6.75
N LYS A 145 -1.70 31.87 6.73
CA LYS A 145 -1.41 33.31 6.91
C LYS A 145 -1.43 34.04 5.59
#